data_AF-A0A7W1EAK8-F1
#
_entry.id   AF-A0A7W1EAK8-F1
#
_cell.length_a   1.000
_cell.length_b   1.000
_cell.length_c   1.000
_cell.angle_alpha   90.00
_cell.angle_beta   90.00
_cell.angle_gamma   90.00
#
_symmetry.space_group_name_H-M   'P 1'
#
loop_
_entity.id
_entity.type
_entity.pdbx_description
1 polymer ?
#
loop_
_entity_poly.entity_id
_entity_poly.type
_entity_poly.pdbx_seq_one_letter_code
_entity_poly.pdbx_strand_id
1 'polypeptide(L)'
;MTLRRLALALAAVGLVVLLLPEQAHAWTPGTHVYLGESILANLDLLPVPVGDLLRANPFAFLYGNIAADSSIAKHYAPLGRHCHYW
;
A
#
# COMPACT_ATOMS: atom_id res chain seq x y z
N MET A 1 16.52 -36.10 -6.50
CA MET A 1 15.10 -36.07 -6.90
C MET A 1 15.02 -35.87 -8.41
N THR A 2 14.13 -36.56 -9.13
CA THR A 2 13.98 -36.35 -10.58
C THR A 2 13.19 -35.06 -10.85
N LEU A 3 13.49 -34.38 -11.96
CA LEU A 3 12.86 -33.11 -12.35
C LEU A 3 11.32 -33.19 -12.33
N ARG A 4 10.77 -34.33 -12.74
CA ARG A 4 9.33 -34.62 -12.74
C ARG A 4 8.73 -34.63 -11.34
N ARG A 5 9.42 -35.19 -10.35
CA ARG A 5 8.94 -35.21 -8.95
C ARG A 5 8.96 -33.81 -8.35
N LEU A 6 9.98 -33.00 -8.69
CA LEU A 6 10.06 -31.60 -8.28
C LEU A 6 8.91 -30.78 -8.88
N ALA A 7 8.65 -30.94 -10.20
CA ALA A 7 7.58 -30.24 -10.89
C ALA A 7 6.18 -30.59 -10.32
N LEU A 8 5.93 -31.87 -10.03
CA LEU A 8 4.68 -32.31 -9.41
C LEU A 8 4.52 -31.76 -7.98
N ALA A 9 5.61 -31.72 -7.20
CA ALA A 9 5.57 -31.12 -5.86
C ALA A 9 5.27 -29.62 -5.92
N LEU A 10 5.92 -28.88 -6.82
CA LEU A 10 5.65 -27.45 -7.03
C LEU A 10 4.21 -27.20 -7.49
N ALA A 11 3.70 -28.02 -8.42
CA ALA A 11 2.31 -27.92 -8.88
C ALA A 11 1.31 -28.19 -7.74
N ALA A 12 1.57 -29.20 -6.91
CA ALA A 12 0.74 -29.51 -5.75
C ALA A 12 0.74 -28.36 -4.73
N VAL A 13 1.90 -27.78 -4.42
CA VAL A 13 2.01 -26.60 -3.55
C VAL A 13 1.26 -25.41 -4.13
N GLY A 14 1.44 -25.12 -5.43
CA GLY A 14 0.71 -24.06 -6.10
C GLY A 14 -0.80 -24.26 -6.05
N LEU A 15 -1.27 -25.49 -6.22
CA LEU A 15 -2.70 -25.82 -6.12
C LEU A 15 -3.23 -25.60 -4.69
N VAL A 16 -2.47 -25.96 -3.66
CA VAL A 16 -2.84 -25.70 -2.26
C VAL A 16 -2.97 -24.19 -1.99
N VAL A 17 -2.00 -23.38 -2.45
CA VAL A 17 -2.04 -21.91 -2.31
C VAL A 17 -3.27 -21.30 -2.99
N LEU A 18 -3.65 -21.81 -4.16
CA LEU A 18 -4.83 -21.33 -4.90
C LEU A 18 -6.16 -21.75 -4.24
N LEU A 19 -6.22 -22.95 -3.66
CA LEU A 19 -7.44 -23.48 -3.04
C LEU A 19 -7.65 -22.98 -1.60
N LEU A 20 -6.61 -22.46 -0.95
CA LEU A 20 -6.66 -21.93 0.41
C LEU A 20 -6.12 -20.49 0.45
N PRO A 21 -6.80 -19.53 -0.20
CA PRO A 21 -6.36 -18.15 -0.18
C PRO A 21 -6.52 -17.57 1.23
N GLU A 22 -5.45 -17.04 1.79
CA GLU A 22 -5.53 -16.19 2.98
C GLU A 22 -6.07 -14.81 2.60
N GLN A 23 -6.59 -14.06 3.59
CA GLN A 23 -6.84 -12.63 3.39
C GLN A 23 -5.53 -11.92 3.07
N ALA A 24 -5.35 -11.54 1.80
CA ALA A 24 -4.37 -10.55 1.45
C ALA A 24 -4.84 -9.21 2.02
N HIS A 25 -4.34 -8.85 3.20
CA HIS A 25 -4.52 -7.52 3.77
C HIS A 25 -3.79 -6.54 2.84
N ALA A 26 -4.46 -6.08 1.78
CA ALA A 26 -3.86 -5.35 0.67
C ALA A 26 -3.42 -3.94 1.10
N TRP A 27 -2.40 -3.82 1.94
CA TRP A 27 -1.81 -2.60 2.50
C TRP A 27 -0.87 -1.93 1.50
N THR A 28 -1.34 -1.77 0.27
CA THR A 28 -0.59 -1.10 -0.81
C THR A 28 -1.09 0.35 -0.92
N PRO A 29 -0.53 1.21 -1.80
CA PRO A 29 -0.82 2.64 -1.74
C PRO A 29 -2.30 2.95 -2.01
N GLY A 30 -3.02 2.10 -2.74
CA GLY A 30 -4.47 2.25 -2.94
C GLY A 30 -5.27 2.19 -1.63
N THR A 31 -4.92 1.29 -0.72
CA THR A 31 -5.58 1.18 0.59
C THR A 31 -5.22 2.34 1.49
N HIS A 32 -3.96 2.80 1.46
CA HIS A 32 -3.55 3.98 2.21
C HIS A 32 -4.27 5.26 1.74
N VAL A 33 -4.45 5.43 0.43
CA VAL A 33 -5.27 6.52 -0.12
C VAL A 33 -6.72 6.38 0.31
N TYR A 34 -7.32 5.20 0.18
CA TYR A 34 -8.72 4.96 0.59
C TYR A 34 -8.96 5.29 2.07
N LEU A 35 -8.07 4.84 2.97
CA LEU A 35 -8.16 5.15 4.40
C LEU A 35 -7.95 6.65 4.67
N GLY A 36 -6.99 7.28 3.98
CA GLY A 36 -6.76 8.72 4.07
C GLY A 36 -7.97 9.54 3.61
N GLU A 37 -8.57 9.20 2.47
CA GLU A 37 -9.79 9.83 1.98
C GLU A 37 -10.98 9.61 2.93
N SER A 38 -11.08 8.42 3.53
CA SER A 38 -12.10 8.13 4.55
C SER A 38 -11.95 9.06 5.77
N ILE A 39 -10.71 9.36 6.19
CA ILE A 39 -10.46 10.35 7.26
C ILE A 39 -10.85 11.76 6.79
N LEU A 40 -10.45 12.16 5.58
CA LEU A 40 -10.77 13.48 5.03
C LEU A 40 -12.28 13.70 4.82
N ALA A 41 -13.04 12.64 4.56
CA ALA A 41 -14.49 12.69 4.46
C ALA A 41 -15.20 12.83 5.83
N ASN A 42 -14.49 12.56 6.93
CA ASN A 42 -15.06 12.50 8.29
C ASN A 42 -14.29 13.38 9.29
N LEU A 43 -13.78 14.53 8.83
CA LEU A 43 -12.96 15.42 9.66
C LEU A 43 -13.68 15.93 10.92
N ASP A 44 -15.02 15.98 10.90
CA ASP A 44 -15.82 16.41 12.05
C ASP A 44 -15.78 15.41 13.22
N LEU A 45 -15.28 14.20 12.99
CA LEU A 45 -15.00 13.20 14.04
C LEU A 45 -13.64 13.42 14.72
N LEU A 46 -12.82 14.35 14.22
CA LEU A 46 -11.51 14.67 14.79
C LEU A 46 -11.61 15.91 15.69
N PRO A 47 -10.65 16.11 16.62
CA PRO A 47 -10.51 17.38 17.31
C PRO A 47 -10.39 18.54 16.31
N VAL A 48 -11.11 19.63 16.55
CA VAL A 48 -11.21 20.79 15.64
C VAL A 48 -9.85 21.23 15.07
N PRO A 49 -8.77 21.39 15.87
CA PRO A 49 -7.48 21.82 15.33
C PRO A 49 -6.86 20.83 14.33
N VAL A 50 -7.11 19.52 14.52
CA VAL A 50 -6.63 18.48 13.61
C VAL A 50 -7.44 18.48 12.33
N GLY A 51 -8.77 18.57 12.45
CA GLY A 51 -9.68 18.68 11.30
C GLY A 51 -9.32 19.87 10.42
N ASP A 52 -9.08 21.03 11.03
CA ASP A 52 -8.70 22.25 10.31
C ASP A 52 -7.33 22.13 9.62
N LEU A 53 -6.35 21.53 10.30
CA LEU A 53 -5.03 21.28 9.71
C LEU A 53 -5.11 20.37 8.48
N LEU A 54 -5.86 19.27 8.57
CA LEU A 54 -6.03 18.32 7.47
C LEU A 54 -6.84 18.92 6.32
N ARG A 55 -7.89 19.68 6.63
CA ARG A 55 -8.70 20.41 5.64
C ARG A 55 -7.86 21.42 4.86
N ALA A 56 -6.92 22.08 5.51
CA ALA A 56 -6.00 23.02 4.88
C ALA A 56 -4.89 22.32 4.05
N ASN A 57 -4.57 21.04 4.34
CA ASN A 57 -3.43 20.33 3.72
C ASN A 57 -3.77 18.91 3.24
N PRO A 58 -4.86 18.69 2.47
CA PRO A 58 -5.36 17.35 2.16
C PRO A 58 -4.38 16.55 1.30
N PHE A 59 -3.74 17.18 0.31
CA PHE A 59 -2.77 16.50 -0.57
C PHE A 59 -1.48 16.13 0.16
N ALA A 60 -1.00 16.98 1.07
CA ALA A 60 0.19 16.66 1.87
C ALA A 60 -0.08 15.48 2.82
N PHE A 61 -1.28 15.43 3.40
CA PHE A 61 -1.73 14.29 4.20
C PHE A 61 -1.80 13.00 3.37
N LEU A 62 -2.45 13.01 2.22
CA LEU A 62 -2.54 11.84 1.34
C LEU A 62 -1.16 11.39 0.82
N TYR A 63 -0.30 12.33 0.45
CA TYR A 63 1.08 12.04 0.05
C TYR A 63 1.87 11.37 1.19
N GLY A 64 1.72 11.85 2.42
CA GLY A 64 2.33 11.24 3.60
C GLY A 64 1.85 9.81 3.86
N ASN A 65 0.57 9.52 3.61
CA ASN A 65 -0.01 8.18 3.80
C ASN A 65 0.59 7.12 2.84
N ILE A 66 1.09 7.53 1.66
CA ILE A 66 1.74 6.63 0.69
C ILE A 66 3.28 6.71 0.71
N ALA A 67 3.86 7.38 1.71
CA ALA A 67 5.30 7.60 1.77
C ALA A 67 6.10 6.30 1.90
N ALA A 68 5.57 5.31 2.63
CA ALA A 68 6.19 4.00 2.79
C ALA A 68 6.22 3.22 1.45
N ASP A 69 5.09 3.18 0.74
CA ASP A 69 5.00 2.51 -0.57
C ASP A 69 5.88 3.17 -1.61
N SER A 70 5.87 4.50 -1.65
CA SER A 70 6.67 5.26 -2.61
C SER A 70 8.17 5.07 -2.37
N SER A 71 8.59 4.90 -1.11
CA SER A 71 9.98 4.56 -0.75
C SER A 71 10.42 3.19 -1.28
N ILE A 72 9.51 2.21 -1.35
CA ILE A 72 9.76 0.88 -1.94
C ILE A 72 9.80 0.97 -3.47
N ALA A 73 8.88 1.74 -4.04
CA ALA A 73 8.76 1.91 -5.50
C ALA A 73 9.77 2.90 -6.11
N LYS A 74 10.56 3.61 -5.29
CA LYS A 74 11.43 4.71 -5.74
C LYS A 74 12.36 4.35 -6.89
N HIS A 75 12.81 3.10 -6.96
CA HIS A 75 13.75 2.64 -8.00
C HIS A 75 13.10 2.51 -9.38
N TYR A 76 11.77 2.48 -9.45
CA TYR A 76 11.00 2.52 -10.70
C TYR A 76 10.79 3.95 -11.21
N ALA A 77 11.06 4.97 -10.39
CA ALA A 77 10.94 6.37 -10.79
C ALA A 77 12.24 6.86 -11.45
N PRO A 78 12.16 7.74 -12.47
CA PRO A 78 13.33 8.43 -13.01
C PRO A 78 14.10 9.20 -11.93
N LEU A 79 15.42 9.32 -12.12
CA LEU A 79 16.28 10.13 -11.26
C LEU A 79 15.74 11.58 -11.17
N GLY A 80 15.59 12.11 -9.96
CA GLY A 80 14.96 13.42 -9.69
C GLY A 80 13.45 13.37 -9.44
N ARG A 81 12.80 12.21 -9.58
CA ARG A 81 11.42 11.96 -9.12
C ARG A 81 11.37 10.98 -7.94
N HIS A 82 12.50 10.79 -7.26
CA HIS A 82 12.55 9.96 -6.06
C HIS A 82 11.89 10.68 -4.89
N CYS A 83 11.22 9.89 -4.06
CA CYS A 83 10.79 10.31 -2.74
C CYS A 83 12.03 10.78 -1.97
N HIS A 84 11.96 11.96 -1.33
CA HIS A 84 13.08 12.58 -0.61
C HIS A 84 14.30 12.92 -1.48
N TYR A 85 14.07 13.35 -2.72
CA TYR A 85 15.09 14.04 -3.51
C TYR A 85 15.18 15.50 -3.06
N TRP A 86 15.95 15.75 -2.00
CA TRP A 86 16.32 17.07 -1.48
C TRP A 86 17.73 17.48 -1.93
#